data_AF-E3MUA8-F1
#
_entry.id   AF-E3MUA8-F1
#
_cell.length_a   1.000
_cell.length_b   1.000
_cell.length_c   1.000
_cell.angle_alpha   90.00
_cell.angle_beta   90.00
_cell.angle_gamma   90.00
#
_symmetry.space_group_name_H-M   'P 1'
#
loop_
_entity.id
_entity.type
_entity.pdbx_description
1 polymer ?
#
loop_
_entity_poly.entity_id
_entity_poly.type
_entity_poly.pdbx_seq_one_letter_code
_entity_poly.pdbx_strand_id
1 'polypeptide(L)'
;MTMLESYRECVIYGIFILVCINGSRCEKNDEQAEDLYKLMVEVMGSNYSQDDENTRNKGKSTWETCESRTDSLREALTESSRHTLVSSTYVSFFTHNLRLQSDLLSQFSARATEHVKLAKSISSHLDVDVRQGIEETKKLVEQVLAIAENLIKSTPWVKNRHLVAKFEKITSELRMHDNYGKDFQKVTNILVAVEKTFLECRLSYSFVEESDLLCYIMTASEHRLSHGDEVFSLDDNAFNNHPTLAFGFPNYHHTQYGREMASKLGYTGFTVGHEIGHTFFDSYSQPELLPYFSKQVDDCVQNQFNATCTEYMEDSCATTDDFLDENGADIFGLQLAYELMKEYYGFNIGNIIERLNMTYDQLFFYSYAMGFCSGSLSSVELQDDGKYEPHSAHNIRINTIAQHPAFQQAFNCPTDSRMMRSATRQCHIYGNEAPETRRKFLI
;
A
#
# COMPACT_ATOMS: atom_id res chain seq x y z
N MET A 1 23.77 20.84 18.73
CA MET A 1 23.32 22.05 17.98
C MET A 1 24.21 22.13 16.76
N THR A 2 23.96 21.24 15.81
CA THR A 2 24.99 20.71 14.92
C THR A 2 24.35 20.36 13.60
N MET A 3 24.68 21.10 12.54
CA MET A 3 24.70 20.74 11.11
C MET A 3 23.49 20.03 10.46
N LEU A 4 22.43 19.73 11.22
CA LEU A 4 21.17 19.10 10.82
C LEU A 4 20.04 20.13 10.73
N GLU A 5 20.10 21.20 11.53
CA GLU A 5 19.15 22.32 11.43
C GLU A 5 19.35 23.15 10.16
N SER A 6 20.57 23.21 9.63
CA SER A 6 20.89 23.90 8.36
C SER A 6 20.47 23.10 7.11
N TYR A 7 20.32 21.77 7.24
CA TYR A 7 19.80 20.91 6.16
C TYR A 7 18.27 20.91 6.08
N ARG A 8 17.59 21.29 7.17
CA ARG A 8 16.12 21.41 7.21
C ARG A 8 15.57 22.59 6.40
N GLU A 9 16.37 23.62 6.12
CA GLU A 9 15.89 24.81 5.37
C GLU A 9 16.28 24.82 3.88
N CYS A 10 17.32 24.09 3.45
CA CYS A 10 17.73 24.11 2.04
C CYS A 10 16.97 23.12 1.13
N VAL A 11 16.39 22.05 1.66
CA VAL A 11 15.63 21.06 0.86
C VAL A 11 14.18 21.53 0.59
N ILE A 12 13.74 22.60 1.25
CA ILE A 12 12.37 23.10 1.15
C ILE A 12 12.16 24.02 -0.07
N TYR A 13 13.21 24.58 -0.69
CA TYR A 13 13.02 25.52 -1.81
C TYR A 13 13.21 24.92 -3.22
N GLY A 14 13.87 23.78 -3.37
CA GLY A 14 14.13 23.15 -4.69
C GLY A 14 13.01 22.24 -5.20
N ILE A 15 12.26 21.59 -4.29
CA ILE A 15 11.23 20.60 -4.64
C ILE A 15 9.88 21.25 -4.98
N PHE A 16 9.65 22.52 -4.58
CA PHE A 16 8.36 23.18 -4.80
C PHE A 16 8.03 23.49 -6.26
N ILE A 17 9.02 23.59 -7.15
CA ILE A 17 8.74 23.92 -8.56
C ILE A 17 8.11 22.72 -9.31
N LEU A 18 8.30 21.49 -8.84
CA LEU A 18 7.65 20.30 -9.41
C LEU A 18 6.18 20.14 -8.97
N VAL A 19 5.74 20.86 -7.93
CA VAL A 19 4.36 20.76 -7.37
C VAL A 19 3.52 22.00 -7.68
N CYS A 20 4.07 23.03 -8.32
CA CYS A 20 3.35 24.28 -8.62
C CYS A 20 2.38 24.23 -9.81
N ILE A 21 2.22 23.10 -10.50
CA ILE A 21 1.19 22.94 -11.54
C ILE A 21 -0.05 22.26 -10.94
N ASN A 22 -0.65 22.86 -9.92
CA ASN A 22 -1.99 22.47 -9.49
C ASN A 22 -2.84 23.72 -9.30
N GLY A 23 -3.64 24.04 -10.33
CA GLY A 23 -4.73 25.02 -10.23
C GLY A 23 -4.93 25.97 -11.41
N SER A 24 -3.97 26.10 -12.33
CA SER A 24 -4.16 26.87 -13.55
C SER A 24 -4.23 25.92 -14.73
N ARG A 25 -5.39 25.85 -15.40
CA ARG A 25 -5.46 25.28 -16.76
C ARG A 25 -4.28 25.84 -17.56
N CYS A 26 -3.50 24.99 -18.21
CA CYS A 26 -2.68 25.41 -19.34
C CYS A 26 -3.63 25.84 -20.48
N GLU A 27 -4.22 27.03 -20.37
CA GLU A 27 -4.74 27.73 -21.53
C GLU A 27 -3.58 28.53 -22.12
N LYS A 28 -2.75 27.86 -22.94
CA LYS A 28 -1.84 28.56 -23.86
C LYS A 28 -1.86 27.85 -25.21
N ASN A 29 -1.99 28.68 -26.25
CA ASN A 29 -2.30 28.35 -27.64
C ASN A 29 -1.46 27.22 -28.22
N ASP A 30 -2.10 26.34 -28.99
CA ASP A 30 -1.52 25.19 -29.71
C ASP A 30 -0.23 25.51 -30.49
N GLU A 31 -0.03 26.77 -30.88
CA GLU A 31 1.13 27.27 -31.63
C GLU A 31 2.46 27.21 -30.84
N GLN A 32 2.45 27.52 -29.53
CA GLN A 32 3.68 27.50 -28.70
C GLN A 32 4.12 26.08 -28.35
N ALA A 33 3.16 25.14 -28.24
CA ALA A 33 3.45 23.73 -28.03
C ALA A 33 4.02 23.08 -29.29
N GLU A 34 3.56 23.48 -30.49
CA GLU A 34 4.12 23.02 -31.76
C GLU A 34 5.59 23.44 -31.95
N ASP A 35 5.95 24.68 -31.59
CA ASP A 35 7.32 25.16 -31.71
C ASP A 35 8.27 24.51 -30.71
N LEU A 36 7.83 24.29 -29.46
CA LEU A 36 8.59 23.51 -28.48
C LEU A 36 8.76 22.04 -28.92
N TYR A 37 7.73 21.45 -29.53
CA TYR A 37 7.76 20.08 -30.05
C TYR A 37 8.74 19.94 -31.21
N LYS A 38 8.70 20.87 -32.19
CA LYS A 38 9.64 20.91 -33.32
C LYS A 38 11.07 21.03 -32.83
N LEU A 39 11.30 21.94 -31.87
CA LEU A 39 12.59 22.09 -31.21
C LEU A 39 13.03 20.78 -30.55
N MET A 40 12.13 20.10 -29.82
CA MET A 40 12.43 18.83 -29.18
C MET A 40 12.78 17.70 -30.16
N VAL A 41 12.09 17.62 -31.31
CA VAL A 41 12.35 16.64 -32.38
C VAL A 41 13.69 16.91 -33.08
N GLU A 42 14.01 18.17 -33.34
CA GLU A 42 15.30 18.59 -33.91
C GLU A 42 16.47 18.32 -32.95
N VAL A 43 16.26 18.50 -31.65
CA VAL A 43 17.25 18.28 -30.59
C VAL A 43 17.49 16.81 -30.29
N MET A 44 16.43 15.99 -30.32
CA MET A 44 16.48 14.60 -29.88
C MET A 44 16.78 13.59 -30.99
N GLY A 45 16.75 13.99 -32.27
CA GLY A 45 17.24 13.20 -33.41
C GLY A 45 16.69 11.76 -33.49
N SER A 46 15.60 11.56 -34.23
CA SER A 46 15.21 10.30 -34.89
C SER A 46 15.51 8.97 -34.15
N ASN A 47 15.03 8.82 -32.91
CA ASN A 47 14.88 7.49 -32.28
C ASN A 47 13.42 7.13 -31.97
N TYR A 48 12.46 7.94 -32.44
CA TYR A 48 11.06 7.52 -32.55
C TYR A 48 10.85 6.77 -33.88
N SER A 49 11.52 5.62 -34.01
CA SER A 49 11.12 4.56 -34.93
C SER A 49 10.51 3.47 -34.08
N GLN A 50 9.27 3.10 -34.39
CA GLN A 50 8.76 1.78 -34.04
C GLN A 50 9.79 0.74 -34.48
N ASP A 51 10.28 -0.08 -33.56
CA ASP A 51 10.29 -1.55 -33.65
C ASP A 51 11.11 -2.17 -32.52
N ASP A 52 10.55 -3.24 -31.94
CA ASP A 52 11.23 -4.22 -31.10
C ASP A 52 12.47 -4.78 -31.81
N GLU A 53 13.62 -4.79 -31.13
CA GLU A 53 14.40 -6.01 -30.86
C GLU A 53 15.76 -5.67 -30.21
N ASN A 54 16.06 -6.39 -29.13
CA ASN A 54 17.39 -6.74 -28.64
C ASN A 54 18.59 -5.95 -29.18
N THR A 55 19.20 -5.12 -28.32
CA THR A 55 20.63 -5.27 -27.98
C THR A 55 21.02 -4.37 -26.80
N ARG A 56 21.52 -5.01 -25.73
CA ARG A 56 22.32 -4.33 -24.70
C ARG A 56 23.55 -3.73 -25.38
N ASN A 57 23.69 -2.40 -25.34
CA ASN A 57 25.00 -1.78 -25.48
C ASN A 57 25.24 -0.79 -24.34
N LYS A 58 26.24 -1.12 -23.51
CA LYS A 58 26.84 -0.23 -22.53
C LYS A 58 27.60 0.87 -23.28
N GLY A 59 26.96 2.01 -23.52
CA GLY A 59 27.63 3.23 -23.94
C GLY A 59 28.04 4.05 -22.72
N LYS A 60 29.36 4.22 -22.50
CA LYS A 60 29.87 5.28 -21.63
C LYS A 60 29.51 6.62 -22.25
N SER A 61 28.72 7.46 -21.59
CA SER A 61 28.57 8.86 -21.99
C SER A 61 29.85 9.61 -21.63
N THR A 62 30.58 10.07 -22.64
CA THR A 62 31.68 11.02 -22.47
C THR A 62 31.14 12.44 -22.65
N TRP A 63 31.66 13.35 -21.83
CA TRP A 63 31.36 14.79 -21.76
C TRP A 63 31.29 15.52 -23.12
N GLU A 64 31.99 15.02 -24.14
CA GLU A 64 32.09 15.61 -25.49
C GLU A 64 30.78 15.61 -26.30
N THR A 65 29.78 14.78 -25.96
CA THR A 65 28.51 14.73 -26.71
C THR A 65 27.48 15.78 -26.29
N CYS A 66 27.66 16.43 -25.13
CA CYS A 66 26.79 17.53 -24.69
C CYS A 66 27.14 18.85 -25.39
N GLU A 67 28.44 19.19 -25.52
CA GLU A 67 28.87 20.43 -26.17
C GLU A 67 28.41 20.50 -27.65
N SER A 68 28.55 19.40 -28.41
CA SER A 68 28.12 19.39 -29.82
C SER A 68 26.61 19.54 -30.00
N ARG A 69 25.80 19.03 -29.06
CA ARG A 69 24.34 19.19 -29.07
C ARG A 69 23.92 20.61 -28.69
N THR A 70 24.71 21.29 -27.86
CA THR A 70 24.47 22.67 -27.43
C THR A 70 24.70 23.66 -28.58
N ASP A 71 25.73 23.43 -29.40
CA ASP A 71 26.03 24.25 -30.58
C ASP A 71 24.98 24.08 -31.69
N SER A 72 24.52 22.85 -31.95
CA SER A 72 23.45 22.60 -32.93
C SER A 72 22.10 23.21 -32.52
N LEU A 73 21.79 23.24 -31.22
CA LEU A 73 20.60 23.92 -30.70
C LEU A 73 20.66 25.43 -30.89
N ARG A 74 21.85 26.00 -30.64
CA ARG A 74 22.11 27.43 -30.80
C ARG A 74 21.95 27.85 -32.26
N GLU A 75 22.45 27.04 -33.20
CA GLU A 75 22.27 27.23 -34.64
C GLU A 75 20.79 27.15 -35.05
N ALA A 76 20.06 26.10 -34.62
CA ALA A 76 18.64 25.90 -34.96
C ALA A 76 17.74 27.06 -34.48
N LEU A 77 17.98 27.59 -33.27
CA LEU A 77 17.22 28.72 -32.72
C LEU A 77 17.49 30.05 -33.45
N THR A 78 18.67 30.24 -34.05
CA THR A 78 18.93 31.39 -34.93
C THR A 78 18.23 31.26 -36.29
N GLU A 79 18.01 30.04 -36.77
CA GLU A 79 17.53 29.77 -38.13
C GLU A 79 16.00 29.61 -38.22
N SER A 80 15.35 29.11 -37.16
CA SER A 80 13.89 28.90 -37.03
C SER A 80 13.03 30.19 -37.09
N SER A 81 13.62 31.38 -37.00
CA SER A 81 12.89 32.66 -37.10
C SER A 81 12.31 32.98 -38.50
N ARG A 82 12.40 32.07 -39.49
CA ARG A 82 11.88 32.29 -40.84
C ARG A 82 11.05 31.11 -41.37
N HIS A 83 9.74 31.29 -41.30
CA HIS A 83 8.66 30.60 -42.03
C HIS A 83 8.31 29.17 -41.62
N THR A 84 7.02 28.93 -41.30
CA THR A 84 6.22 27.93 -42.05
C THR A 84 4.70 28.02 -41.81
N LEU A 85 3.92 27.88 -42.90
CA LEU A 85 2.49 27.52 -42.88
C LEU A 85 2.34 25.98 -42.72
N VAL A 86 1.35 25.51 -41.95
CA VAL A 86 1.13 24.08 -41.64
C VAL A 86 -0.10 23.51 -42.38
N SER A 87 -0.03 22.25 -42.86
CA SER A 87 -1.12 21.51 -43.57
C SER A 87 -1.80 20.44 -42.69
N SER A 88 -3.00 19.97 -43.05
CA SER A 88 -3.89 19.17 -42.17
C SER A 88 -3.42 17.75 -41.82
N THR A 89 -2.53 17.12 -42.59
CA THR A 89 -1.97 15.80 -42.27
C THR A 89 -0.96 15.88 -41.12
N TYR A 90 -0.29 17.03 -40.96
CA TYR A 90 0.57 17.31 -39.81
C TYR A 90 -0.25 17.35 -38.51
N VAL A 91 -1.44 17.95 -38.51
CA VAL A 91 -2.30 18.11 -37.32
C VAL A 91 -2.67 16.76 -36.67
N SER A 92 -2.90 15.69 -37.45
CA SER A 92 -3.21 14.37 -36.88
C SER A 92 -1.98 13.66 -36.28
N PHE A 93 -0.80 13.87 -36.86
CA PHE A 93 0.45 13.35 -36.31
C PHE A 93 0.90 14.16 -35.08
N PHE A 94 0.71 15.48 -35.11
CA PHE A 94 0.93 16.38 -33.97
C PHE A 94 0.01 16.04 -32.80
N THR A 95 -1.28 15.86 -33.01
CA THR A 95 -2.22 15.50 -31.92
C THR A 95 -1.93 14.13 -31.29
N HIS A 96 -1.45 13.14 -32.06
CA HIS A 96 -1.01 11.87 -31.50
C HIS A 96 0.29 11.99 -30.69
N ASN A 97 1.29 12.73 -31.19
CA ASN A 97 2.54 12.95 -30.47
C ASN A 97 2.40 13.87 -29.24
N LEU A 98 1.53 14.88 -29.31
CA LEU A 98 1.14 15.72 -28.17
C LEU A 98 0.47 14.88 -27.07
N ARG A 99 -0.38 13.91 -27.44
CA ARG A 99 -0.95 12.95 -26.48
C ARG A 99 0.10 12.05 -25.85
N LEU A 100 1.00 11.46 -26.64
CA LEU A 100 2.08 10.62 -26.13
C LEU A 100 3.04 11.37 -25.19
N GLN A 101 3.32 12.65 -25.49
CA GLN A 101 4.11 13.51 -24.60
C GLN A 101 3.34 13.90 -23.33
N SER A 102 2.05 14.24 -23.46
CA SER A 102 1.19 14.50 -22.30
C SER A 102 1.14 13.29 -21.37
N ASP A 103 1.04 12.08 -21.91
CA ASP A 103 1.03 10.84 -21.15
C ASP A 103 2.37 10.58 -20.45
N LEU A 104 3.50 10.83 -21.13
CA LEU A 104 4.84 10.71 -20.56
C LEU A 104 5.02 11.67 -19.37
N LEU A 105 4.66 12.94 -19.54
CA LEU A 105 4.84 13.97 -18.51
C LEU A 105 3.93 13.76 -17.31
N SER A 106 2.69 13.31 -17.56
CA SER A 106 1.73 12.95 -16.52
C SER A 106 2.22 11.75 -15.72
N GLN A 107 2.67 10.69 -16.39
CA GLN A 107 3.22 9.51 -15.74
C GLN A 107 4.48 9.86 -14.93
N PHE A 108 5.42 10.60 -15.52
CA PHE A 108 6.62 11.03 -14.80
C PHE A 108 6.28 11.82 -13.53
N SER A 109 5.35 12.80 -13.64
CA SER A 109 4.88 13.58 -12.49
C SER A 109 4.28 12.70 -11.40
N ALA A 110 3.40 11.76 -11.76
CA ALA A 110 2.76 10.85 -10.82
C ALA A 110 3.80 9.98 -10.09
N ARG A 111 4.75 9.39 -10.81
CA ARG A 111 5.81 8.54 -10.22
C ARG A 111 6.80 9.33 -9.37
N ALA A 112 7.21 10.52 -9.82
CA ALA A 112 8.04 11.41 -9.02
C ALA A 112 7.32 11.78 -7.71
N THR A 113 6.02 12.04 -7.78
CA THR A 113 5.18 12.33 -6.62
C THR A 113 5.13 11.15 -5.65
N GLU A 114 4.97 9.92 -6.13
CA GLU A 114 5.02 8.71 -5.29
C GLU A 114 6.35 8.58 -4.54
N HIS A 115 7.48 8.78 -5.23
CA HIS A 115 8.80 8.77 -4.60
C HIS A 115 8.97 9.88 -3.56
N VAL A 116 8.53 11.11 -3.86
CA VAL A 116 8.56 12.21 -2.88
C VAL A 116 7.68 11.89 -1.67
N LYS A 117 6.49 11.31 -1.87
CA LYS A 117 5.61 10.88 -0.78
C LYS A 117 6.28 9.84 0.11
N LEU A 118 6.91 8.81 -0.47
CA LEU A 118 7.64 7.79 0.29
C LEU A 118 8.78 8.40 1.12
N ALA A 119 9.61 9.27 0.51
CA ALA A 119 10.70 9.95 1.21
C ALA A 119 10.20 10.77 2.41
N LYS A 120 9.12 11.54 2.21
CA LYS A 120 8.46 12.31 3.27
C LYS A 120 7.88 11.40 4.35
N SER A 121 7.26 10.30 3.95
CA SER A 121 6.65 9.37 4.88
C SER A 121 7.69 8.74 5.80
N ILE A 122 8.81 8.26 5.24
CA ILE A 122 9.93 7.74 6.03
C ILE A 122 10.49 8.84 6.95
N SER A 123 10.64 10.08 6.47
CA SER A 123 11.08 11.19 7.31
C SER A 123 10.15 11.40 8.51
N SER A 124 8.83 11.39 8.31
CA SER A 124 7.85 11.53 9.39
C SER A 124 7.95 10.41 10.43
N HIS A 125 8.19 9.17 10.00
CA HIS A 125 8.46 8.05 10.92
C HIS A 125 9.70 8.30 11.78
N LEU A 126 10.74 8.87 11.18
CA LEU A 126 12.00 9.17 11.88
C LEU A 126 11.90 10.41 12.78
N ASP A 127 11.08 11.40 12.41
CA ASP A 127 10.88 12.62 13.19
C ASP A 127 10.15 12.34 14.52
N VAL A 128 9.18 11.43 14.53
CA VAL A 128 8.52 10.95 15.77
C VAL A 128 9.34 9.87 16.47
N ASP A 129 10.31 9.27 15.77
CA ASP A 129 11.14 8.15 16.20
C ASP A 129 10.32 6.89 16.58
N VAL A 130 9.69 6.27 15.58
CA VAL A 130 9.00 4.97 15.73
C VAL A 130 9.88 3.76 15.40
N ARG A 131 11.21 3.91 15.41
CA ARG A 131 12.15 2.83 15.02
C ARG A 131 12.05 1.61 15.93
N GLN A 132 11.83 1.82 17.22
CA GLN A 132 11.59 0.73 18.16
C GLN A 132 10.24 0.06 17.88
N GLY A 133 9.22 0.82 17.50
CA GLY A 133 7.92 0.34 17.05
C GLY A 133 8.03 -0.58 15.84
N ILE A 134 8.81 -0.21 14.83
CA ILE A 134 9.08 -1.07 13.66
C ILE A 134 9.66 -2.43 14.09
N GLU A 135 10.67 -2.43 14.97
CA GLU A 135 11.29 -3.66 15.48
C GLU A 135 10.34 -4.48 16.37
N GLU A 136 9.53 -3.83 17.19
CA GLU A 136 8.53 -4.49 18.04
C GLU A 136 7.38 -5.08 17.21
N THR A 137 6.91 -4.39 16.17
CA THR A 137 5.89 -4.90 15.25
C THR A 137 6.43 -6.09 14.46
N LYS A 138 7.71 -6.09 14.08
CA LYS A 138 8.35 -7.26 13.46
C LYS A 138 8.34 -8.48 14.39
N LYS A 139 8.69 -8.30 15.67
CA LYS A 139 8.60 -9.39 16.66
C LYS A 139 7.16 -9.87 16.84
N LEU A 140 6.20 -8.95 16.82
CA LEU A 140 4.79 -9.28 16.89
C LEU A 140 4.35 -10.13 15.69
N VAL A 141 4.78 -9.80 14.47
CA VAL A 141 4.58 -10.62 13.27
C VAL A 141 5.13 -12.03 13.47
N GLU A 142 6.36 -12.17 13.96
CA GLU A 142 6.98 -13.49 14.22
C GLU A 142 6.18 -14.32 15.24
N GLN A 143 5.70 -13.69 16.32
CA GLN A 143 4.90 -14.35 17.36
C GLN A 143 3.53 -14.80 16.84
N VAL A 144 2.82 -13.91 16.15
CA VAL A 144 1.49 -14.19 15.59
C VAL A 144 1.58 -15.26 14.51
N LEU A 145 2.62 -15.20 13.66
CA LEU A 145 2.86 -16.20 12.62
C LEU A 145 3.15 -17.58 13.22
N ALA A 146 3.92 -17.66 14.30
CA ALA A 146 4.18 -18.91 15.01
C ALA A 146 2.90 -19.52 15.59
N ILE A 147 2.00 -18.70 16.13
CA ILE A 147 0.67 -19.16 16.60
C ILE A 147 -0.15 -19.71 15.42
N ALA A 148 -0.23 -18.96 14.31
CA ALA A 148 -0.97 -19.39 13.13
C ALA A 148 -0.45 -20.74 12.60
N GLU A 149 0.87 -20.87 12.48
CA GLU A 149 1.54 -22.09 12.04
C GLU A 149 1.22 -23.28 12.96
N ASN A 150 1.31 -23.08 14.28
CA ASN A 150 1.00 -24.11 15.26
C ASN A 150 -0.47 -24.55 15.20
N LEU A 151 -1.40 -23.59 15.12
CA LEU A 151 -2.84 -23.86 15.01
C LEU A 151 -3.12 -24.72 13.77
N ILE A 152 -2.62 -24.31 12.60
CA ILE A 152 -2.88 -25.00 11.34
C ILE A 152 -2.25 -26.41 11.34
N LYS A 153 -0.97 -26.54 11.70
CA LYS A 153 -0.28 -27.83 11.73
C LYS A 153 -0.86 -28.82 12.72
N SER A 154 -1.45 -28.32 13.80
CA SER A 154 -2.03 -29.18 14.83
C SER A 154 -3.25 -29.96 14.32
N THR A 155 -3.89 -29.48 13.26
CA THR A 155 -5.18 -30.01 12.78
C THR A 155 -5.04 -31.41 12.17
N PRO A 156 -6.01 -32.32 12.40
CA PRO A 156 -5.92 -33.69 11.90
C PRO A 156 -5.78 -33.80 10.39
N TRP A 157 -6.47 -32.94 9.62
CA TRP A 157 -6.49 -33.03 8.16
C TRP A 157 -5.15 -32.61 7.54
N VAL A 158 -4.46 -31.59 8.09
CA VAL A 158 -3.11 -31.19 7.66
C VAL A 158 -2.12 -32.33 7.88
N LYS A 159 -2.15 -32.95 9.06
CA LYS A 159 -1.28 -34.09 9.41
C LYS A 159 -1.56 -35.30 8.51
N ASN A 160 -2.83 -35.68 8.38
CA ASN A 160 -3.24 -36.87 7.63
C ASN A 160 -2.98 -36.75 6.12
N ARG A 161 -2.94 -35.52 5.58
CA ARG A 161 -2.61 -35.25 4.17
C ARG A 161 -1.14 -34.89 3.93
N HIS A 162 -0.29 -34.96 4.95
CA HIS A 162 1.14 -34.64 4.88
C HIS A 162 1.43 -33.21 4.38
N LEU A 163 0.59 -32.24 4.74
CA LEU A 163 0.69 -30.85 4.28
C LEU A 163 1.57 -29.95 5.16
N VAL A 164 2.03 -30.44 6.31
CA VAL A 164 2.83 -29.68 7.29
C VAL A 164 4.01 -28.93 6.63
N ALA A 165 4.82 -29.62 5.84
CA ALA A 165 5.98 -29.02 5.17
C ALA A 165 5.60 -27.95 4.12
N LYS A 166 4.42 -28.05 3.51
CA LYS A 166 3.91 -27.02 2.59
C LYS A 166 3.56 -25.75 3.34
N PHE A 167 2.86 -25.87 4.47
CA PHE A 167 2.54 -24.73 5.33
C PHE A 167 3.81 -24.09 5.90
N GLU A 168 4.77 -24.89 6.40
CA GLU A 168 6.08 -24.40 6.88
C GLU A 168 6.82 -23.58 5.83
N LYS A 169 6.80 -24.05 4.58
CA LYS A 169 7.46 -23.34 3.50
C LYS A 169 6.81 -21.95 3.30
N ILE A 170 5.49 -21.91 3.18
CA ILE A 170 4.75 -20.67 2.95
C ILE A 170 4.97 -19.69 4.12
N THR A 171 4.84 -20.15 5.36
CA THR A 171 5.06 -19.29 6.54
C THR A 171 6.51 -18.82 6.64
N SER A 172 7.49 -19.67 6.31
CA SER A 172 8.92 -19.30 6.36
C SER A 172 9.33 -18.22 5.34
N GLU A 173 8.55 -18.02 4.28
CA GLU A 173 8.82 -17.00 3.27
C GLU A 173 8.35 -15.61 3.73
N LEU A 174 7.26 -15.57 4.50
CA LEU A 174 6.57 -14.37 4.93
C LEU A 174 7.49 -13.51 5.81
N ARG A 175 7.58 -12.21 5.48
CA ARG A 175 8.46 -11.27 6.17
C ARG A 175 7.89 -9.87 6.19
N MET A 176 8.04 -9.18 7.31
CA MET A 176 7.77 -7.75 7.40
C MET A 176 8.88 -6.96 6.71
N HIS A 177 8.50 -6.02 5.85
CA HIS A 177 9.35 -5.00 5.28
C HIS A 177 9.63 -3.92 6.33
N ASP A 178 10.89 -3.81 6.77
CA ASP A 178 11.30 -3.00 7.92
C ASP A 178 12.49 -2.07 7.63
N ASN A 179 13.07 -2.13 6.43
CA ASN A 179 14.34 -1.48 6.11
C ASN A 179 14.18 -0.07 5.54
N TYR A 180 13.61 0.84 6.35
CA TYR A 180 13.40 2.24 6.00
C TYR A 180 14.68 2.94 5.52
N GLY A 181 15.86 2.54 6.00
CA GLY A 181 17.14 3.12 5.58
C GLY A 181 17.47 2.80 4.12
N LYS A 182 17.22 1.56 3.70
CA LYS A 182 17.40 1.14 2.30
C LYS A 182 16.39 1.82 1.37
N ASP A 183 15.14 1.95 1.80
CA ASP A 183 14.12 2.61 0.97
C ASP A 183 14.35 4.11 0.88
N PHE A 184 14.75 4.75 1.99
CA PHE A 184 15.15 6.14 1.99
C PHE A 184 16.35 6.39 1.07
N GLN A 185 17.34 5.49 1.09
CA GLN A 185 18.47 5.56 0.17
C GLN A 185 18.03 5.36 -1.29
N LYS A 186 17.19 4.36 -1.58
CA LYS A 186 16.66 4.08 -2.93
C LYS A 186 15.94 5.30 -3.48
N VAL A 187 15.00 5.86 -2.71
CA VAL A 187 14.18 6.98 -3.14
C VAL A 187 14.99 8.27 -3.27
N THR A 188 15.92 8.53 -2.35
CA THR A 188 16.80 9.70 -2.43
C THR A 188 17.71 9.62 -3.65
N ASN A 189 18.28 8.44 -3.96
CA ASN A 189 19.11 8.27 -5.15
C ASN A 189 18.34 8.56 -6.44
N ILE A 190 17.08 8.13 -6.54
CA ILE A 190 16.20 8.41 -7.67
C ILE A 190 15.95 9.91 -7.78
N LEU A 191 15.51 10.55 -6.69
CA LEU A 191 15.14 11.97 -6.68
C LEU A 191 16.34 12.87 -6.96
N VAL A 192 17.51 12.56 -6.40
CA VAL A 192 18.75 13.32 -6.65
C VAL A 192 19.21 13.16 -8.11
N ALA A 193 19.05 11.98 -8.72
CA ALA A 193 19.37 11.79 -10.13
C ALA A 193 18.46 12.63 -11.05
N VAL A 194 17.15 12.64 -10.76
CA VAL A 194 16.16 13.47 -11.44
C VAL A 194 16.49 14.95 -11.29
N GLU A 195 16.74 15.41 -10.06
CA GLU A 195 17.08 16.81 -9.76
C GLU A 195 18.37 17.23 -10.48
N LYS A 196 19.38 16.36 -10.47
CA LYS A 196 20.65 16.62 -11.15
C LYS A 196 20.44 16.86 -12.66
N THR A 197 19.74 15.95 -13.35
CA THR A 197 19.46 16.10 -14.79
C THR A 197 18.70 17.40 -15.08
N PHE A 198 17.69 17.71 -14.26
CA PHE A 198 16.91 18.93 -14.41
C PHE A 198 17.77 20.19 -14.23
N LEU A 199 18.60 20.24 -13.18
CA LEU A 199 19.46 21.40 -12.91
C LEU A 199 20.56 21.56 -13.97
N GLU A 200 21.19 20.48 -14.41
CA GLU A 200 22.18 20.50 -15.50
C GLU A 200 21.57 21.00 -16.81
N CYS A 201 20.35 20.55 -17.13
CA CYS A 201 19.60 21.08 -18.26
C CYS A 201 19.32 22.59 -18.10
N ARG A 202 18.82 23.03 -16.95
CA ARG A 202 18.50 24.45 -16.72
C ARG A 202 19.72 25.35 -16.85
N LEU A 203 20.88 24.90 -16.35
CA LEU A 203 22.14 25.62 -16.51
C LEU A 203 22.52 25.75 -17.99
N SER A 204 22.35 24.66 -18.75
CA SER A 204 22.72 24.59 -20.17
C SER A 204 21.78 25.40 -21.07
N TYR A 205 20.48 25.46 -20.74
CA TYR A 205 19.45 26.07 -21.57
C TYR A 205 18.78 27.30 -20.94
N SER A 206 19.44 27.95 -19.96
CA SER A 206 18.93 29.16 -19.29
C SER A 206 18.63 30.34 -20.24
N PHE A 207 19.11 30.28 -21.47
CA PHE A 207 18.86 31.27 -22.52
C PHE A 207 17.58 31.02 -23.33
N VAL A 208 16.95 29.85 -23.17
CA VAL A 208 15.71 29.47 -23.87
C VAL A 208 14.51 30.01 -23.09
N GLU A 209 13.56 30.65 -23.78
CA GLU A 209 12.28 31.04 -23.17
C GLU A 209 11.51 29.78 -22.75
N GLU A 210 10.97 29.75 -21.53
CA GLU A 210 10.38 28.54 -20.91
C GLU A 210 11.37 27.36 -20.73
N SER A 211 12.66 27.66 -20.46
CA SER A 211 13.70 26.64 -20.20
C SER A 211 13.32 25.59 -19.15
N ASP A 212 12.50 25.95 -18.18
CA ASP A 212 12.03 25.03 -17.13
C ASP A 212 11.11 23.94 -17.69
N LEU A 213 10.24 24.28 -18.65
CA LEU A 213 9.37 23.32 -19.33
C LEU A 213 10.19 22.39 -20.23
N LEU A 214 11.12 22.95 -21.02
CA LEU A 214 12.04 22.16 -21.84
C LEU A 214 12.81 21.15 -20.97
N CYS A 215 13.37 21.61 -19.85
CA CYS A 215 14.15 20.76 -18.97
C CYS A 215 13.33 19.73 -18.22
N TYR A 216 12.07 20.05 -17.88
CA TYR A 216 11.15 19.07 -17.34
C TYR A 216 10.87 17.95 -18.36
N ILE A 217 10.62 18.29 -19.62
CA ILE A 217 10.36 17.30 -20.67
C ILE A 217 11.59 16.43 -20.95
N MET A 218 12.77 17.03 -21.02
CA MET A 218 14.03 16.29 -21.19
C MET A 218 14.28 15.34 -20.02
N THR A 219 14.08 15.81 -18.78
CA THR A 219 14.23 15.00 -17.57
C THR A 219 13.24 13.82 -17.58
N ALA A 220 11.97 14.08 -17.91
CA ALA A 220 10.94 13.04 -18.00
C ALA A 220 11.22 12.01 -19.11
N SER A 221 11.86 12.43 -20.20
CA SER A 221 12.25 11.54 -21.30
C SER A 221 13.44 10.65 -20.94
N GLU A 222 14.38 11.16 -20.13
CA GLU A 222 15.56 10.43 -19.67
C GLU A 222 15.26 9.49 -18.50
N HIS A 223 14.39 9.91 -17.58
CA HIS A 223 14.08 9.18 -16.35
C HIS A 223 12.70 8.50 -16.42
N ARG A 224 12.68 7.23 -16.85
CA ARG A 224 11.49 6.38 -16.72
C ARG A 224 11.37 5.86 -15.30
N LEU A 225 10.65 6.60 -14.47
CA LEU A 225 10.43 6.25 -13.06
C LEU A 225 9.49 5.04 -12.94
N SER A 226 9.83 4.13 -12.03
CA SER A 226 8.94 3.04 -11.63
C SER A 226 7.88 3.54 -10.65
N HIS A 227 6.91 2.69 -10.32
CA HIS A 227 6.03 2.94 -9.18
C HIS A 227 6.87 3.07 -7.91
N GLY A 228 6.40 3.92 -6.99
CA GLY A 228 6.89 3.94 -5.61
C GLY A 228 6.59 2.61 -4.91
N ASP A 229 7.44 2.24 -3.94
CA ASP A 229 7.10 1.14 -3.05
C ASP A 229 6.04 1.65 -2.05
N GLU A 230 4.95 0.91 -1.87
CA GLU A 230 3.84 1.28 -0.98
C GLU A 230 4.14 0.97 0.51
N VAL A 231 5.36 1.24 0.97
CA VAL A 231 5.84 0.90 2.32
C VAL A 231 5.94 2.14 3.22
N PHE A 232 5.88 1.93 4.54
CA PHE A 232 5.93 3.02 5.53
C PHE A 232 4.88 4.10 5.26
N SER A 233 3.61 3.74 5.01
CA SER A 233 2.54 4.73 4.85
C SER A 233 2.30 5.53 6.14
N LEU A 234 1.79 6.76 6.03
CA LEU A 234 1.30 7.52 7.19
C LEU A 234 -0.14 7.14 7.58
N ASP A 235 -0.83 6.45 6.69
CA ASP A 235 -2.22 6.03 6.90
C ASP A 235 -2.27 4.85 7.88
N ASP A 236 -3.43 4.67 8.53
CA ASP A 236 -3.70 3.47 9.33
C ASP A 236 -4.03 2.30 8.40
N ASN A 237 -3.00 1.80 7.75
CA ASN A 237 -3.10 0.76 6.74
C ASN A 237 -2.02 -0.30 6.97
N ALA A 238 -2.25 -1.48 6.41
CA ALA A 238 -1.28 -2.55 6.28
C ALA A 238 -1.59 -3.33 5.01
N PHE A 239 -0.64 -4.14 4.55
CA PHE A 239 -0.90 -5.00 3.40
C PHE A 239 -0.06 -6.26 3.46
N ASN A 240 -0.62 -7.30 2.85
CA ASN A 240 0.06 -8.53 2.53
C ASN A 240 0.17 -8.68 1.01
N ASN A 241 1.40 -8.56 0.50
CA ASN A 241 1.74 -8.96 -0.85
C ASN A 241 2.75 -10.10 -0.75
N HIS A 242 2.25 -11.31 -0.49
CA HIS A 242 3.07 -12.47 -0.12
C HIS A 242 4.27 -12.61 -1.06
N PRO A 243 5.50 -12.67 -0.52
CA PRO A 243 5.83 -12.94 0.88
C PRO A 243 6.10 -11.69 1.74
N THR A 244 5.70 -10.49 1.32
CA THR A 244 6.03 -9.24 1.99
C THR A 244 4.82 -8.65 2.71
N LEU A 245 4.98 -8.39 4.01
CA LEU A 245 4.05 -7.60 4.81
C LEU A 245 4.60 -6.19 4.98
N ALA A 246 3.76 -5.16 4.98
CA ALA A 246 4.16 -3.87 5.53
C ALA A 246 3.00 -3.19 6.27
N PHE A 247 3.36 -2.24 7.13
CA PHE A 247 2.42 -1.58 8.04
C PHE A 247 2.63 -0.06 7.97
N GLY A 248 1.57 0.67 8.29
CA GLY A 248 1.57 2.11 8.38
C GLY A 248 2.04 2.63 9.73
N PHE A 249 2.30 3.93 9.78
CA PHE A 249 2.78 4.68 10.94
C PHE A 249 1.98 4.41 12.22
N PRO A 250 0.63 4.39 12.22
CA PRO A 250 -0.14 4.19 13.45
C PRO A 250 0.16 2.87 14.15
N ASN A 251 0.43 1.80 13.39
CA ASN A 251 0.79 0.49 13.93
C ASN A 251 2.14 0.49 14.64
N TYR A 252 3.16 1.11 14.06
CA TYR A 252 4.48 1.24 14.70
C TYR A 252 4.41 2.14 15.93
N HIS A 253 3.70 3.26 15.82
CA HIS A 253 3.51 4.20 16.93
C HIS A 253 2.77 3.52 18.08
N HIS A 254 1.65 2.85 17.82
CA HIS A 254 0.86 2.18 18.85
C HIS A 254 1.61 1.01 19.50
N THR A 255 2.35 0.22 18.70
CA THR A 255 3.19 -0.83 19.23
C THR A 255 4.25 -0.27 20.20
N GLN A 256 4.90 0.85 19.86
CA GLN A 256 5.92 1.45 20.72
C GLN A 256 5.34 2.12 21.97
N TYR A 257 4.31 2.95 21.80
CA TYR A 257 3.82 3.85 22.85
C TYR A 257 2.58 3.36 23.60
N GLY A 258 1.93 2.29 23.13
CA GLY A 258 0.86 1.62 23.86
C GLY A 258 1.35 1.17 25.23
N ARG A 259 0.56 1.41 26.29
CA ARG A 259 0.98 1.09 27.66
C ARG A 259 0.75 -0.37 28.00
N GLU A 260 -0.44 -0.87 27.72
CA GLU A 260 -0.85 -2.23 28.03
C GLU A 260 -0.73 -3.13 26.81
N MET A 261 -0.14 -4.32 26.97
CA MET A 261 -0.03 -5.30 25.89
C MET A 261 -1.40 -5.68 25.31
N ALA A 262 -2.45 -5.72 26.15
CA ALA A 262 -3.81 -5.95 25.68
C ALA A 262 -4.27 -4.93 24.62
N SER A 263 -3.91 -3.64 24.79
CA SER A 263 -4.22 -2.63 23.79
C SER A 263 -3.35 -2.78 22.53
N LYS A 264 -2.05 -3.08 22.68
CA LYS A 264 -1.17 -3.34 21.53
C LYS A 264 -1.68 -4.51 20.69
N LEU A 265 -2.11 -5.60 21.35
CA LEU A 265 -2.62 -6.79 20.68
C LEU A 265 -4.02 -6.60 20.10
N GLY A 266 -4.89 -5.84 20.76
CA GLY A 266 -6.23 -5.55 20.24
C GLY A 266 -6.22 -4.71 18.98
N TYR A 267 -5.27 -3.78 18.85
CA TYR A 267 -5.11 -2.93 17.66
C TYR A 267 -4.08 -3.52 16.70
N THR A 268 -2.77 -3.38 16.99
CA THR A 268 -1.72 -3.80 16.04
C THR A 268 -1.58 -5.31 15.96
N GLY A 269 -1.81 -6.05 17.05
CA GLY A 269 -1.82 -7.51 17.00
C GLY A 269 -2.93 -8.05 16.11
N PHE A 270 -4.10 -7.41 16.14
CA PHE A 270 -5.19 -7.70 15.22
C PHE A 270 -4.79 -7.39 13.78
N THR A 271 -4.28 -6.19 13.49
CA THR A 271 -3.82 -5.81 12.14
C THR A 271 -2.76 -6.79 11.62
N VAL A 272 -1.76 -7.13 12.44
CA VAL A 272 -0.74 -8.14 12.11
C VAL A 272 -1.39 -9.50 11.82
N GLY A 273 -2.34 -9.94 12.64
CA GLY A 273 -3.06 -11.19 12.44
C GLY A 273 -3.93 -11.20 11.19
N HIS A 274 -4.55 -10.06 10.86
CA HIS A 274 -5.37 -9.86 9.67
C HIS A 274 -4.49 -9.97 8.41
N GLU A 275 -3.35 -9.26 8.37
CA GLU A 275 -2.41 -9.38 7.25
C GLU A 275 -1.87 -10.78 7.09
N ILE A 276 -1.46 -11.43 8.19
CA ILE A 276 -1.07 -12.85 8.16
C ILE A 276 -2.22 -13.73 7.67
N GLY A 277 -3.46 -13.35 8.00
CA GLY A 277 -4.69 -13.98 7.55
C GLY A 277 -4.80 -14.08 6.04
N HIS A 278 -4.45 -13.05 5.27
CA HIS A 278 -4.45 -13.09 3.80
C HIS A 278 -3.50 -14.12 3.19
N THR A 279 -2.43 -14.53 3.90
CA THR A 279 -1.60 -15.67 3.43
C THR A 279 -2.39 -16.98 3.45
N PHE A 280 -3.39 -17.06 4.33
CA PHE A 280 -4.18 -18.24 4.61
C PHE A 280 -5.64 -18.12 4.15
N PHE A 281 -6.13 -16.96 3.76
CA PHE A 281 -7.49 -16.81 3.25
C PHE A 281 -7.48 -16.60 1.76
N ASP A 282 -8.45 -17.24 1.14
CA ASP A 282 -8.75 -17.05 -0.27
C ASP A 282 -10.17 -17.54 -0.54
N SER A 283 -10.74 -17.10 -1.65
CA SER A 283 -11.97 -17.67 -2.16
C SER A 283 -11.79 -19.16 -2.40
N TYR A 284 -12.69 -20.00 -1.87
CA TYR A 284 -12.79 -21.41 -2.24
C TYR A 284 -12.79 -21.63 -3.77
N SER A 285 -13.28 -20.67 -4.56
CA SER A 285 -13.36 -20.81 -6.00
C SER A 285 -12.04 -20.50 -6.75
N GLN A 286 -11.10 -19.78 -6.13
CA GLN A 286 -9.89 -19.27 -6.78
C GLN A 286 -8.66 -19.23 -5.86
N PRO A 287 -8.27 -20.34 -5.20
CA PRO A 287 -7.14 -20.30 -4.29
C PRO A 287 -5.80 -20.06 -4.99
N GLU A 288 -5.05 -19.09 -4.49
CA GLU A 288 -3.74 -18.65 -4.98
C GLU A 288 -2.62 -19.38 -4.24
N LEU A 289 -2.40 -19.06 -2.96
CA LEU A 289 -1.29 -19.59 -2.16
C LEU A 289 -1.63 -20.95 -1.53
N LEU A 290 -2.82 -21.05 -0.93
CA LEU A 290 -3.26 -22.22 -0.17
C LEU A 290 -4.56 -22.81 -0.74
N PRO A 291 -4.49 -23.90 -1.52
CA PRO A 291 -5.65 -24.49 -2.18
C PRO A 291 -6.43 -25.42 -1.25
N TYR A 292 -6.57 -25.08 0.02
CA TYR A 292 -7.21 -25.92 1.04
C TYR A 292 -8.18 -25.13 1.92
N PHE A 293 -9.00 -24.28 1.29
CA PHE A 293 -10.10 -23.57 1.91
C PHE A 293 -11.42 -24.27 1.57
N SER A 294 -12.35 -24.42 2.53
CA SER A 294 -13.58 -25.19 2.31
C SER A 294 -14.81 -24.31 2.29
N LYS A 295 -15.79 -24.66 1.45
CA LYS A 295 -17.10 -23.99 1.41
C LYS A 295 -17.77 -23.85 2.79
N GLN A 296 -17.56 -24.82 3.69
CA GLN A 296 -18.13 -24.73 5.05
C GLN A 296 -17.57 -23.54 5.85
N VAL A 297 -16.31 -23.18 5.59
CA VAL A 297 -15.67 -22.01 6.20
C VAL A 297 -16.15 -20.74 5.51
N ASP A 298 -16.23 -20.70 4.16
CA ASP A 298 -16.86 -19.56 3.44
C ASP A 298 -18.24 -19.25 4.02
N ASP A 299 -19.12 -20.27 4.03
CA ASP A 299 -20.50 -20.16 4.50
C ASP A 299 -20.55 -19.73 5.98
N CYS A 300 -19.54 -20.10 6.78
CA CYS A 300 -19.45 -19.68 8.17
C CYS A 300 -19.12 -18.19 8.30
N VAL A 301 -18.05 -17.75 7.63
CA VAL A 301 -17.57 -16.36 7.65
C VAL A 301 -18.66 -15.44 7.13
N GLN A 302 -19.21 -15.75 5.96
CA GLN A 302 -20.28 -14.95 5.37
C GLN A 302 -21.51 -14.91 6.27
N ASN A 303 -21.91 -16.03 6.90
CA ASN A 303 -23.04 -16.02 7.84
C ASN A 303 -22.79 -15.15 9.08
N GLN A 304 -21.56 -15.12 9.62
CA GLN A 304 -21.22 -14.24 10.74
C GLN A 304 -21.34 -12.77 10.36
N PHE A 305 -20.78 -12.36 9.23
CA PHE A 305 -20.87 -10.97 8.77
C PHE A 305 -22.28 -10.57 8.34
N ASN A 306 -23.05 -11.48 7.73
CA ASN A 306 -24.44 -11.22 7.36
C ASN A 306 -25.34 -11.03 8.58
N ALA A 307 -25.12 -11.81 9.66
CA ALA A 307 -25.81 -11.64 10.93
C ALA A 307 -25.45 -10.31 11.60
N THR A 308 -24.17 -9.92 11.56
CA THR A 308 -23.74 -8.60 12.07
C THR A 308 -24.31 -7.45 11.23
N CYS A 309 -24.28 -7.54 9.90
CA CYS A 309 -24.91 -6.56 8.99
C CYS A 309 -26.41 -6.40 9.29
N THR A 310 -27.14 -7.50 9.47
CA THR A 310 -28.58 -7.48 9.81
C THR A 310 -28.86 -6.74 11.12
N GLU A 311 -28.03 -6.91 12.16
CA GLU A 311 -28.27 -6.34 13.49
C GLU A 311 -27.70 -4.92 13.66
N TYR A 312 -26.59 -4.60 12.98
CA TYR A 312 -25.77 -3.41 13.26
C TYR A 312 -25.63 -2.43 12.09
N MET A 313 -26.29 -2.65 10.95
CA MET A 313 -26.26 -1.72 9.81
C MET A 313 -26.49 -0.27 10.25
N GLU A 314 -25.64 0.61 9.74
CA GLU A 314 -25.79 2.06 9.85
C GLU A 314 -26.35 2.61 8.54
N ASP A 315 -25.51 3.21 7.68
CA ASP A 315 -25.96 3.76 6.40
C ASP A 315 -26.16 2.65 5.36
N SER A 316 -25.17 1.78 5.19
CA SER A 316 -25.27 0.61 4.33
C SER A 316 -24.34 -0.52 4.79
N CYS A 317 -24.69 -1.75 4.44
CA CYS A 317 -23.78 -2.90 4.53
C CYS A 317 -24.07 -3.88 3.39
N ALA A 318 -23.04 -4.62 3.00
CA ALA A 318 -23.11 -5.69 2.02
C ALA A 318 -22.22 -6.84 2.47
N THR A 319 -22.59 -8.05 2.06
CA THR A 319 -21.87 -9.28 2.36
C THR A 319 -21.92 -10.13 1.09
N THR A 320 -20.91 -9.99 0.22
CA THR A 320 -20.79 -10.74 -1.04
C THR A 320 -19.52 -11.61 -1.04
N ASP A 321 -19.36 -12.44 -2.07
CA ASP A 321 -18.17 -13.29 -2.22
C ASP A 321 -16.86 -12.47 -2.29
N ASP A 322 -16.92 -11.22 -2.76
CA ASP A 322 -15.76 -10.31 -2.85
C ASP A 322 -15.23 -9.89 -1.47
N PHE A 323 -16.06 -9.97 -0.42
CA PHE A 323 -15.71 -9.59 0.95
C PHE A 323 -15.10 -10.75 1.74
N LEU A 324 -15.08 -11.95 1.16
CA LEU A 324 -14.73 -13.17 1.88
C LEU A 324 -13.30 -13.15 2.42
N ASP A 325 -12.37 -12.65 1.61
CA ASP A 325 -10.95 -12.61 1.97
C ASP A 325 -10.73 -11.71 3.20
N GLU A 326 -11.21 -10.47 3.13
CA GLU A 326 -11.16 -9.48 4.22
C GLU A 326 -11.87 -9.95 5.49
N ASN A 327 -13.10 -10.47 5.33
CA ASN A 327 -13.91 -10.96 6.45
C ASN A 327 -13.26 -12.18 7.13
N GLY A 328 -12.60 -13.01 6.33
CA GLY A 328 -11.84 -14.15 6.78
C GLY A 328 -10.60 -13.77 7.57
N ALA A 329 -9.81 -12.86 7.00
CA ALA A 329 -8.64 -12.25 7.61
C ALA A 329 -9.00 -11.58 8.94
N ASP A 330 -10.14 -10.89 9.03
CA ASP A 330 -10.64 -10.31 10.29
C ASP A 330 -10.85 -11.34 11.39
N ILE A 331 -11.60 -12.41 11.08
CA ILE A 331 -11.92 -13.44 12.06
C ILE A 331 -10.65 -14.13 12.53
N PHE A 332 -9.77 -14.51 11.60
CA PHE A 332 -8.56 -15.24 11.95
C PHE A 332 -7.54 -14.35 12.64
N GLY A 333 -7.36 -13.12 12.18
CA GLY A 333 -6.48 -12.15 12.82
C GLY A 333 -6.88 -11.87 14.27
N LEU A 334 -8.18 -11.73 14.54
CA LEU A 334 -8.69 -11.58 15.90
C LEU A 334 -8.40 -12.82 16.76
N GLN A 335 -8.59 -14.03 16.22
CA GLN A 335 -8.30 -15.29 16.91
C GLN A 335 -6.81 -15.41 17.26
N LEU A 336 -5.92 -15.09 16.31
CA LEU A 336 -4.47 -15.14 16.52
C LEU A 336 -4.00 -14.13 17.55
N ALA A 337 -4.45 -12.88 17.44
CA ALA A 337 -4.10 -11.81 18.36
C ALA A 337 -4.60 -12.10 19.79
N TYR A 338 -5.82 -12.64 19.91
CA TYR A 338 -6.38 -13.03 21.20
C TYR A 338 -5.64 -14.23 21.80
N GLU A 339 -5.19 -15.19 20.99
CA GLU A 339 -4.40 -16.31 21.49
C GLU A 339 -3.03 -15.85 22.02
N LEU A 340 -2.37 -14.92 21.32
CA LEU A 340 -1.14 -14.31 21.83
C LEU A 340 -1.39 -13.54 23.15
N MET A 341 -2.55 -12.91 23.27
CA MET A 341 -2.95 -12.19 24.48
C MET A 341 -3.13 -13.15 25.66
N LYS A 342 -3.76 -14.31 25.44
CA LYS A 342 -3.87 -15.39 26.41
C LYS A 342 -2.50 -15.94 26.82
N GLU A 343 -1.59 -16.16 25.87
CA GLU A 343 -0.22 -16.61 26.18
C GLU A 343 0.54 -15.59 27.03
N TYR A 344 0.42 -14.30 26.70
CA TYR A 344 1.14 -13.23 27.39
C TYR A 344 0.65 -13.02 28.84
N TYR A 345 -0.67 -12.92 29.04
CA TYR A 345 -1.24 -12.62 30.36
C TYR A 345 -1.51 -13.87 31.21
N GLY A 346 -1.75 -15.03 30.59
CA GLY A 346 -2.14 -16.26 31.28
C GLY A 346 -3.32 -16.02 32.22
N PHE A 347 -3.17 -16.41 33.49
CA PHE A 347 -4.20 -16.22 34.52
C PHE A 347 -4.50 -14.75 34.86
N ASN A 348 -3.64 -13.81 34.46
CA ASN A 348 -3.82 -12.38 34.75
C ASN A 348 -4.70 -11.66 33.73
N ILE A 349 -5.20 -12.34 32.70
CA ILE A 349 -6.04 -11.75 31.63
C ILE A 349 -7.28 -11.01 32.17
N GLY A 350 -7.86 -11.51 33.27
CA GLY A 350 -9.02 -10.92 33.93
C GLY A 350 -8.69 -9.82 34.94
N ASN A 351 -7.42 -9.49 35.16
CA ASN A 351 -7.03 -8.45 36.13
C ASN A 351 -7.49 -7.07 35.65
N ILE A 352 -7.91 -6.25 36.61
CA ILE A 352 -8.41 -4.90 36.36
C ILE A 352 -7.24 -3.92 36.22
N ILE A 353 -7.31 -3.07 35.20
CA ILE A 353 -6.49 -1.89 35.01
C ILE A 353 -7.18 -0.74 35.75
N GLU A 354 -6.73 -0.43 36.96
CA GLU A 354 -7.41 0.52 37.88
C GLU A 354 -7.72 1.88 37.23
N ARG A 355 -6.78 2.43 36.45
CA ARG A 355 -6.93 3.73 35.78
C ARG A 355 -8.08 3.76 34.77
N LEU A 356 -8.38 2.64 34.13
CA LEU A 356 -9.38 2.51 33.07
C LEU A 356 -10.68 1.87 33.58
N ASN A 357 -10.67 1.30 34.79
CA ASN A 357 -11.78 0.54 35.35
C ASN A 357 -12.29 -0.55 34.40
N MET A 358 -11.36 -1.27 33.75
CA MET A 358 -11.64 -2.37 32.82
C MET A 358 -10.57 -3.47 32.97
N THR A 359 -10.88 -4.69 32.58
CA THR A 359 -9.90 -5.79 32.55
C THR A 359 -8.98 -5.69 31.34
N TYR A 360 -7.85 -6.41 31.34
CA TYR A 360 -7.03 -6.57 30.12
C TYR A 360 -7.85 -7.18 28.98
N ASP A 361 -8.72 -8.15 29.29
CA ASP A 361 -9.65 -8.76 28.35
C ASP A 361 -10.59 -7.74 27.68
N GLN A 362 -11.20 -6.86 28.47
CA GLN A 362 -12.04 -5.78 27.94
C GLN A 362 -11.23 -4.77 27.12
N LEU A 363 -10.03 -4.40 27.58
CA LEU A 363 -9.17 -3.46 26.86
C LEU A 363 -8.76 -3.98 25.48
N PHE A 364 -8.54 -5.29 25.32
CA PHE A 364 -8.26 -5.89 24.01
C PHE A 364 -9.39 -5.59 23.02
N PHE A 365 -10.64 -5.90 23.37
CA PHE A 365 -11.79 -5.68 22.49
C PHE A 365 -12.10 -4.19 22.27
N TYR A 366 -11.90 -3.34 23.28
CA TYR A 366 -12.00 -1.89 23.09
C TYR A 366 -10.94 -1.39 22.10
N SER A 367 -9.70 -1.86 22.23
CA SER A 367 -8.60 -1.43 21.35
C SER A 367 -8.78 -1.89 19.92
N TYR A 368 -9.35 -3.08 19.71
CA TYR A 368 -9.81 -3.54 18.40
C TYR A 368 -10.84 -2.57 17.81
N ALA A 369 -11.91 -2.27 18.55
CA ALA A 369 -12.99 -1.42 18.06
C ALA A 369 -12.53 0.01 17.73
N MET A 370 -11.55 0.54 18.48
CA MET A 370 -10.99 1.87 18.25
C MET A 370 -10.31 2.00 16.88
N GLY A 371 -9.73 0.92 16.32
CA GLY A 371 -9.10 0.94 14.99
C GLY A 371 -10.06 1.25 13.84
N PHE A 372 -11.36 1.11 14.07
CA PHE A 372 -12.39 1.29 13.03
C PHE A 372 -13.20 2.59 13.19
N CYS A 373 -12.90 3.41 14.19
CA CYS A 373 -13.64 4.65 14.45
C CYS A 373 -13.35 5.72 13.37
N SER A 374 -14.36 6.08 12.56
CA SER A 374 -14.23 7.08 11.47
C SER A 374 -14.97 8.40 11.74
N GLY A 375 -15.80 8.48 12.78
CA GLY A 375 -16.59 9.68 13.11
C GLY A 375 -17.75 9.98 12.15
N SER A 376 -18.00 9.12 11.16
CA SER A 376 -19.14 9.13 10.25
C SER A 376 -19.97 7.86 10.42
N LEU A 377 -21.19 7.86 9.87
CA LEU A 377 -21.92 6.60 9.68
C LEU A 377 -21.10 5.69 8.75
N SER A 378 -21.05 4.41 9.10
CA SER A 378 -20.36 3.39 8.33
C SER A 378 -21.21 2.95 7.15
N SER A 379 -20.55 2.80 6.00
CA SER A 379 -21.14 2.36 4.74
C SER A 379 -20.16 1.46 3.99
N VAL A 380 -20.66 0.65 3.07
CA VAL A 380 -19.82 0.02 2.04
C VAL A 380 -19.59 1.01 0.91
N GLU A 381 -18.37 1.06 0.38
CA GLU A 381 -17.99 1.97 -0.71
C GLU A 381 -18.13 1.25 -2.07
N LEU A 382 -18.63 1.96 -3.09
CA LEU A 382 -18.63 1.49 -4.47
C LEU A 382 -17.47 2.13 -5.22
N GLN A 383 -16.64 1.30 -5.82
CA GLN A 383 -15.54 1.73 -6.68
C GLN A 383 -16.07 2.17 -8.06
N ASP A 384 -15.23 2.89 -8.80
CA ASP A 384 -15.56 3.42 -10.13
C ASP A 384 -15.92 2.34 -11.16
N ASP A 385 -15.50 1.09 -10.93
CA ASP A 385 -15.82 -0.08 -11.77
C ASP A 385 -17.19 -0.70 -11.46
N GLY A 386 -17.92 -0.15 -10.49
CA GLY A 386 -19.23 -0.61 -10.05
C GLY A 386 -19.21 -1.80 -9.10
N LYS A 387 -18.03 -2.23 -8.63
CA LYS A 387 -17.88 -3.23 -7.57
C LYS A 387 -17.75 -2.54 -6.21
N TYR A 388 -18.02 -3.30 -5.16
CA TYR A 388 -17.74 -2.82 -3.81
C TYR A 388 -16.24 -2.80 -3.53
N GLU A 389 -15.82 -1.86 -2.70
CA GLU A 389 -14.62 -1.99 -1.89
C GLU A 389 -14.73 -3.30 -1.05
N PRO A 390 -13.70 -4.16 -1.03
CA PRO A 390 -13.81 -5.51 -0.49
C PRO A 390 -13.98 -5.59 1.03
N HIS A 391 -13.73 -4.52 1.78
CA HIS A 391 -13.92 -4.53 3.23
C HIS A 391 -15.37 -4.29 3.61
N SER A 392 -15.83 -5.05 4.60
CA SER A 392 -17.09 -4.78 5.28
C SER A 392 -17.06 -3.40 5.94
N ALA A 393 -18.22 -2.73 6.00
CA ALA A 393 -18.36 -1.45 6.70
C ALA A 393 -17.83 -1.54 8.15
N HIS A 394 -17.19 -0.47 8.63
CA HIS A 394 -16.45 -0.45 9.90
C HIS A 394 -17.27 -0.92 11.10
N ASN A 395 -18.51 -0.44 11.27
CA ASN A 395 -19.45 -0.89 12.30
C ASN A 395 -19.71 -2.41 12.24
N ILE A 396 -19.71 -3.03 11.06
CA ILE A 396 -19.90 -4.47 10.90
C ILE A 396 -18.65 -5.21 11.34
N ARG A 397 -17.46 -4.77 10.91
CA ARG A 397 -16.18 -5.33 11.38
C ARG A 397 -16.07 -5.25 12.91
N ILE A 398 -16.35 -4.07 13.50
CA ILE A 398 -16.38 -3.84 14.95
C ILE A 398 -17.26 -4.88 15.67
N ASN A 399 -18.50 -5.07 15.21
CA ASN A 399 -19.46 -5.91 15.93
C ASN A 399 -19.30 -7.42 15.66
N THR A 400 -18.52 -7.83 14.65
CA THR A 400 -18.17 -9.24 14.42
C THR A 400 -17.32 -9.83 15.56
N ILE A 401 -16.73 -9.01 16.44
CA ILE A 401 -16.07 -9.52 17.66
C ILE A 401 -16.99 -10.32 18.58
N ALA A 402 -18.31 -10.09 18.52
CA ALA A 402 -19.29 -10.85 19.29
C ALA A 402 -19.28 -12.35 18.94
N GLN A 403 -18.74 -12.71 17.78
CA GLN A 403 -18.56 -14.09 17.33
C GLN A 403 -17.40 -14.80 18.03
N HIS A 404 -16.47 -14.06 18.66
CA HIS A 404 -15.38 -14.63 19.42
C HIS A 404 -15.86 -15.00 20.84
N PRO A 405 -15.77 -16.27 21.29
CA PRO A 405 -16.37 -16.70 22.55
C PRO A 405 -15.91 -15.94 23.79
N ALA A 406 -14.66 -15.44 23.78
CA ALA A 406 -14.14 -14.64 24.88
C ALA A 406 -14.82 -13.27 25.02
N PHE A 407 -15.39 -12.71 23.95
CA PHE A 407 -16.07 -11.42 24.01
C PHE A 407 -17.24 -11.46 25.00
N GLN A 408 -18.09 -12.49 24.89
CA GLN A 408 -19.22 -12.66 25.81
C GLN A 408 -18.76 -12.76 27.27
N GLN A 409 -17.64 -13.45 27.51
CA GLN A 409 -17.07 -13.64 28.84
C GLN A 409 -16.49 -12.33 29.40
N ALA A 410 -15.71 -11.60 28.59
CA ALA A 410 -15.06 -10.34 28.96
C ALA A 410 -16.08 -9.27 29.43
N PHE A 411 -17.24 -9.21 28.76
CA PHE A 411 -18.27 -8.22 29.06
C PHE A 411 -19.45 -8.78 29.87
N ASN A 412 -19.45 -10.07 30.21
CA ASN A 412 -20.57 -10.76 30.85
C ASN A 412 -21.91 -10.53 30.12
N CYS A 413 -21.90 -10.57 28.79
CA CYS A 413 -23.08 -10.26 27.98
C CYS A 413 -24.18 -11.34 28.19
N PRO A 414 -25.41 -10.94 28.59
CA PRO A 414 -26.56 -11.85 28.60
C PRO A 414 -26.79 -12.47 27.22
N THR A 415 -27.24 -13.72 27.18
CA THR A 415 -27.49 -14.47 25.93
C THR A 415 -28.54 -13.81 25.03
N ASP A 416 -29.43 -12.99 25.60
CA ASP A 416 -30.50 -12.25 24.90
C ASP A 416 -30.15 -10.77 24.63
N SER A 417 -28.96 -10.33 25.04
CA SER A 417 -28.45 -8.98 24.78
C SER A 417 -28.30 -8.74 23.28
N ARG A 418 -28.38 -7.46 22.87
CA ARG A 418 -28.21 -7.07 21.46
C ARG A 418 -26.92 -7.64 20.86
N MET A 419 -25.80 -7.51 21.58
CA MET A 419 -24.49 -8.07 21.17
C MET A 419 -24.56 -9.55 20.83
N MET A 420 -25.26 -10.34 21.65
CA MET A 420 -25.34 -11.79 21.45
C MET A 420 -26.40 -12.22 20.43
N ARG A 421 -27.28 -11.32 19.94
CA ARG A 421 -28.27 -11.64 18.90
C ARG A 421 -27.66 -11.90 17.52
N SER A 422 -26.55 -11.24 17.21
CA SER A 422 -25.80 -11.51 15.98
C SER A 422 -24.88 -12.71 16.11
N ALA A 423 -24.61 -13.20 17.32
CA ALA A 423 -23.68 -14.31 17.54
C ALA A 423 -24.22 -15.60 16.91
N THR A 424 -23.38 -16.24 16.09
CA THR A 424 -23.68 -17.49 15.39
C THR A 424 -22.66 -18.57 15.79
N ARG A 425 -22.57 -19.66 15.01
CA ARG A 425 -21.56 -20.70 15.27
C ARG A 425 -20.16 -20.12 15.12
N GLN A 426 -19.24 -20.53 16.00
CA GLN A 426 -17.82 -20.19 15.86
C GLN A 426 -17.28 -20.75 14.54
N CYS A 427 -16.57 -19.91 13.78
CA CYS A 427 -15.88 -20.35 12.58
C CYS A 427 -14.50 -20.88 12.93
N HIS A 428 -14.28 -22.16 12.63
CA HIS A 428 -12.98 -22.77 12.75
C HIS A 428 -12.29 -22.77 11.39
N ILE A 429 -11.53 -21.70 11.13
CA ILE A 429 -10.95 -21.44 9.82
C ILE A 429 -10.14 -22.62 9.29
N TYR A 430 -9.32 -23.23 10.14
CA TYR A 430 -8.43 -24.32 9.77
C TYR A 430 -8.72 -25.67 10.45
N GLY A 431 -9.91 -25.89 11.03
CA GLY A 431 -10.38 -27.26 11.33
C GLY A 431 -11.56 -27.34 12.30
N ASN A 432 -12.57 -28.20 12.12
CA ASN A 432 -12.41 -29.61 11.78
C ASN A 432 -12.88 -30.02 10.38
N GLU A 433 -12.06 -30.90 9.78
CA GLU A 433 -12.17 -31.63 8.50
C GLU A 433 -12.17 -30.86 7.17
N ALA A 434 -11.52 -29.69 7.08
CA ALA A 434 -11.13 -29.11 5.79
C ALA A 434 -10.41 -30.19 4.93
N PRO A 435 -10.84 -30.48 3.69
CA PRO A 435 -11.13 -29.55 2.59
C PRO A 435 -12.55 -29.77 2.00
N GLU A 436 -13.08 -28.96 1.08
CA GLU A 436 -12.79 -29.17 -0.34
C GLU A 436 -12.27 -27.91 -0.99
N THR A 437 -11.38 -28.10 -1.97
CA THR A 437 -11.25 -27.37 -3.24
C THR A 437 -10.94 -28.42 -4.28
N ARG A 438 -11.78 -28.51 -5.32
CA ARG A 438 -11.70 -29.53 -6.37
C ARG A 438 -10.36 -29.44 -7.09
N ARG A 439 -9.59 -30.53 -7.13
CA ARG A 439 -8.68 -30.75 -8.27
C ARG A 439 -9.55 -30.76 -9.53
N LYS A 440 -9.66 -29.64 -10.24
CA LYS A 440 -9.76 -29.76 -11.69
C LYS A 440 -8.35 -30.11 -12.14
N PHE A 441 -8.18 -31.38 -12.48
CA PHE A 441 -7.11 -31.88 -13.32
C PHE A 441 -6.63 -30.77 -14.28
N LEU A 442 -5.37 -30.37 -14.14
CA LEU A 442 -4.64 -29.92 -15.30
C LEU A 442 -3.82 -31.14 -15.75
N ILE A 443 -4.29 -31.65 -16.88
CA ILE A 443 -3.71 -32.65 -17.76
C ILE A 443 -2.33 -32.18 -18.20
#